data_AF-A0A7V6LLS7-F1
#
_entry.id   AF-A0A7V6LLS7-F1
#
_cell.length_a   1.000
_cell.length_b   1.000
_cell.length_c   1.000
_cell.angle_alpha   90.00
_cell.angle_beta   90.00
_cell.angle_gamma   90.00
#
_symmetry.space_group_name_H-M   'P 1'
#
loop_
_entity.id
_entity.type
_entity.pdbx_description
1 polymer ?
#
loop_
_entity_poly.entity_id
_entity_poly.type
_entity_poly.pdbx_seq_one_letter_code
_entity_poly.pdbx_strand_id
1 'polypeptide(L)'
;MVKKVYANFGKIMVLFILLFMLAGCKSEITEEKIEELKTQIPDMIFLNDLISLPSEIKGNKITFSVNKAGYIDESGKVVKAETHDVSLIFTVFANEKPLFEKKVILSQKIDVLFNEIEKYVRSFIRHRTGNNIYLVSKYYDYDDISFVYQSNRVDIIDHDGTHHSHEYDEPVVIDVTVNARGRTHQFSIEVEAVGVPDYEKLNRVQTWLDEYMETVGFFDDMELPKTHPQYGGIIKWIASDPLVVIGHNRFFLPKEAKRVALMAEITFPGGDKKSEYLFDLPSSSIDDLTRAQRFLEICFEEDMNEFFVLYEGTSPNITQNLLEGNPKNKLYGEKREELDLANLDKWFYPGYVKPNEDNLLFIVVHETGIRTPEKNAQFYSEFQYNKAYVVDEVDAWTSWHYTVDDHSIYQSYQDQTECWHAGNGDIYGIGVEMCINSDGNYNASVINNARLIASLLIKHNLGMKSLKKHNDYSNKPCPETMLQNRLWFKFQKLISHEYVSQVLLSQFDITYTFELIEGLTAWPINQVIYNEGVTADSVQNISVNIEGIELAFKIVVQAK
;
A
#
# COMPACT_ATOMS: atom_id res chain seq x y z
N MET A 1 -74.59 -45.81 -22.90
CA MET A 1 -74.51 -46.72 -24.07
C MET A 1 -73.86 -48.02 -23.55
N VAL A 2 -74.41 -49.25 -23.67
CA VAL A 2 -74.86 -50.01 -24.87
C VAL A 2 -73.63 -50.42 -25.71
N LYS A 3 -73.22 -51.69 -25.91
CA LYS A 3 -73.59 -53.07 -25.42
C LYS A 3 -72.32 -53.74 -24.77
N LYS A 4 -72.11 -55.04 -24.48
CA LYS A 4 -72.70 -56.40 -24.70
C LYS A 4 -72.25 -57.29 -23.48
N VAL A 5 -72.84 -58.38 -22.97
CA VAL A 5 -73.90 -59.36 -23.36
C VAL A 5 -73.43 -60.50 -24.31
N TYR A 6 -73.44 -61.80 -23.98
CA TYR A 6 -73.61 -62.60 -22.72
C TYR A 6 -73.27 -64.10 -23.01
N ALA A 7 -73.06 -64.94 -21.96
CA ALA A 7 -73.24 -66.43 -21.95
C ALA A 7 -72.33 -67.31 -22.87
N ASN A 8 -72.14 -68.63 -22.72
CA ASN A 8 -72.26 -69.70 -21.68
C ASN A 8 -71.48 -70.95 -22.23
N PHE A 9 -71.27 -72.13 -21.62
CA PHE A 9 -71.65 -72.83 -20.36
C PHE A 9 -70.57 -73.93 -20.08
N GLY A 10 -70.54 -74.58 -18.90
CA GLY A 10 -69.70 -75.79 -18.65
C GLY A 10 -69.94 -76.49 -17.30
N LYS A 11 -69.57 -77.77 -17.15
CA LYS A 11 -69.70 -78.57 -15.89
C LYS A 11 -68.99 -79.95 -15.93
N ILE A 12 -68.75 -80.54 -14.73
CA ILE A 12 -68.43 -81.97 -14.41
C ILE A 12 -67.02 -82.46 -14.83
N MET A 13 -66.11 -83.06 -14.01
CA MET A 13 -66.05 -83.65 -12.64
C MET A 13 -66.17 -85.19 -12.51
N VAL A 14 -65.04 -85.87 -12.24
CA VAL A 14 -64.89 -87.20 -11.56
C VAL A 14 -63.49 -87.24 -10.89
N LEU A 15 -63.14 -88.07 -9.89
CA LEU A 15 -63.63 -88.24 -8.50
C LEU A 15 -62.65 -89.20 -7.76
N PHE A 16 -62.03 -88.76 -6.65
CA PHE A 16 -61.41 -89.53 -5.53
C PHE A 16 -60.59 -90.84 -5.74
N ILE A 17 -59.47 -90.95 -4.99
CA ILE A 17 -59.35 -91.85 -3.82
C ILE A 17 -58.16 -91.43 -2.93
N LEU A 18 -58.17 -91.83 -1.65
CA LEU A 18 -57.29 -91.36 -0.57
C LEU A 18 -55.91 -92.05 -0.52
N LEU A 19 -54.93 -91.37 0.07
CA LEU A 19 -54.08 -91.96 1.10
C LEU A 19 -53.77 -90.94 2.20
N PHE A 20 -53.77 -91.36 3.47
CA PHE A 20 -53.47 -90.53 4.63
C PHE A 20 -52.00 -90.69 5.06
N MET A 21 -51.30 -89.58 5.33
CA MET A 21 -50.12 -89.56 6.19
C MET A 21 -50.12 -88.27 7.04
N LEU A 22 -49.44 -88.32 8.19
CA LEU A 22 -49.50 -87.26 9.19
C LEU A 22 -48.68 -86.03 8.77
N ALA A 23 -49.35 -84.90 8.62
CA ALA A 23 -48.72 -83.59 8.64
C ALA A 23 -49.10 -82.88 9.95
N GLY A 24 -48.13 -82.67 10.84
CA GLY A 24 -48.32 -81.78 11.99
C GLY A 24 -48.43 -80.35 11.49
N CYS A 25 -49.52 -79.66 11.82
CA CYS A 25 -49.71 -78.26 11.43
C CYS A 25 -48.69 -77.34 12.12
N LYS A 26 -47.56 -77.05 11.45
CA LYS A 26 -46.82 -75.82 11.74
C LYS A 26 -47.76 -74.64 11.47
N SER A 27 -48.05 -73.85 12.49
CA SER A 27 -48.86 -72.64 12.31
C SER A 27 -48.11 -71.63 11.44
N GLU A 28 -48.82 -71.05 10.48
CA GLU A 28 -48.28 -69.98 9.65
C GLU A 28 -47.91 -68.75 10.50
N ILE A 29 -46.89 -68.02 10.05
CA ILE A 29 -46.47 -66.77 10.70
C ILE A 29 -47.45 -65.68 10.28
N THR A 30 -48.04 -65.02 11.28
CA THR A 30 -49.06 -63.98 11.09
C THR A 30 -48.41 -62.67 10.63
N GLU A 31 -49.09 -61.89 9.78
CA GLU A 31 -48.54 -60.63 9.21
C GLU A 31 -48.05 -59.65 10.28
N GLU A 32 -48.77 -59.51 11.40
CA GLU A 32 -48.35 -58.76 12.59
C GLU A 32 -46.92 -59.12 13.06
N LYS A 33 -46.56 -60.40 13.01
CA LYS A 33 -45.23 -60.90 13.40
C LYS A 33 -44.19 -60.78 12.28
N ILE A 34 -44.62 -60.58 11.04
CA ILE A 34 -43.77 -60.21 9.91
C ILE A 34 -43.40 -58.72 10.01
N GLU A 35 -44.35 -57.85 10.36
CA GLU A 35 -44.04 -56.43 10.63
C GLU A 35 -43.14 -56.26 11.86
N GLU A 36 -43.34 -57.04 12.93
CA GLU A 36 -42.44 -57.04 14.09
C GLU A 36 -41.00 -57.50 13.73
N LEU A 37 -40.83 -58.41 12.77
CA LEU A 37 -39.50 -58.78 12.24
C LEU A 37 -38.88 -57.65 11.40
N LYS A 38 -39.70 -56.87 10.66
CA LYS A 38 -39.24 -55.75 9.84
C LYS A 38 -38.74 -54.55 10.65
N THR A 39 -39.15 -54.39 11.90
CA THR A 39 -38.62 -53.34 12.80
C THR A 39 -37.29 -53.73 13.46
N GLN A 40 -36.98 -55.03 13.55
CA GLN A 40 -35.71 -55.55 14.10
C GLN A 40 -34.54 -55.46 13.10
N ILE A 41 -34.82 -55.16 11.83
CA ILE A 41 -33.82 -54.83 10.81
C ILE A 41 -33.88 -53.31 10.59
N PRO A 42 -32.86 -52.51 10.96
CA PRO A 42 -32.82 -51.07 10.69
C PRO A 42 -32.88 -50.74 9.19
N ASP A 43 -33.35 -49.54 8.83
CA ASP A 43 -33.36 -49.06 7.45
C ASP A 43 -31.95 -48.62 6.97
N MET A 44 -31.08 -48.23 7.91
CA MET A 44 -29.67 -47.91 7.70
C MET A 44 -28.82 -48.63 8.75
N ILE A 45 -27.66 -49.15 8.34
CA ILE A 45 -26.72 -49.90 9.19
C ILE A 45 -25.27 -49.44 8.94
N PHE A 46 -24.40 -49.68 9.92
CA PHE A 46 -23.01 -49.26 9.94
C PHE A 46 -22.06 -50.42 10.29
N LEU A 47 -20.74 -50.20 10.10
CA LEU A 47 -19.73 -51.20 10.42
C LEU A 47 -19.70 -51.52 11.93
N ASN A 48 -19.79 -52.81 12.25
CA ASN A 48 -19.97 -53.41 13.58
C ASN A 48 -21.39 -53.49 14.13
N ASP A 49 -22.42 -52.97 13.45
CA ASP A 49 -23.81 -53.18 13.87
C ASP A 49 -24.16 -54.67 13.88
N LEU A 50 -25.07 -55.07 14.77
CA LEU A 50 -25.48 -56.47 14.96
C LEU A 50 -26.97 -56.63 14.63
N ILE A 51 -27.28 -57.36 13.55
CA ILE A 51 -28.65 -57.66 13.13
C ILE A 51 -29.10 -58.94 13.83
N SER A 52 -29.80 -58.79 14.95
CA SER A 52 -30.32 -59.90 15.74
C SER A 52 -31.80 -60.15 15.42
N LEU A 53 -32.10 -61.34 14.92
CA LEU A 53 -33.47 -61.85 14.76
C LEU A 53 -33.69 -63.07 15.65
N PRO A 54 -34.91 -63.32 16.16
CA PRO A 54 -35.23 -64.53 16.92
C PRO A 54 -35.05 -65.77 16.06
N SER A 55 -34.32 -66.77 16.56
CA SER A 55 -33.95 -67.97 15.80
C SER A 55 -35.13 -68.91 15.46
N GLU A 56 -36.25 -68.79 16.18
CA GLU A 56 -37.47 -69.55 15.91
C GLU A 56 -38.74 -68.74 16.26
N ILE A 57 -39.78 -68.88 15.44
CA ILE A 57 -41.12 -68.34 15.70
C ILE A 57 -42.17 -69.43 15.43
N LYS A 58 -42.94 -69.82 16.46
CA LYS A 58 -44.06 -70.77 16.39
C LYS A 58 -43.70 -72.10 15.67
N GLY A 59 -42.56 -72.73 15.97
CA GLY A 59 -42.14 -73.97 15.31
C GLY A 59 -41.45 -73.77 13.95
N ASN A 60 -41.19 -72.52 13.54
CA ASN A 60 -40.53 -72.18 12.29
C ASN A 60 -39.15 -71.59 12.57
N LYS A 61 -38.07 -72.27 12.12
CA LYS A 61 -36.71 -71.73 12.20
C LYS A 61 -36.61 -70.50 11.31
N ILE A 62 -36.15 -69.39 11.85
CA ILE A 62 -35.92 -68.13 11.13
C ILE A 62 -34.45 -68.03 10.77
N THR A 63 -34.17 -67.61 9.54
CA THR A 63 -32.84 -67.23 9.05
C THR A 63 -32.97 -66.03 8.12
N PHE A 64 -31.88 -65.31 7.87
CA PHE A 64 -31.83 -64.31 6.81
C PHE A 64 -30.61 -64.52 5.92
N SER A 65 -30.67 -63.95 4.72
CA SER A 65 -29.49 -63.77 3.86
C SER A 65 -29.45 -62.33 3.34
N VAL A 66 -28.28 -61.92 2.86
CA VAL A 66 -28.09 -60.61 2.23
C VAL A 66 -27.72 -60.83 0.76
N ASN A 67 -28.31 -60.03 -0.14
CA ASN A 67 -28.07 -60.12 -1.59
C ASN A 67 -26.61 -59.90 -2.05
N LYS A 68 -25.71 -59.54 -1.12
CA LYS A 68 -24.27 -59.39 -1.35
C LYS A 68 -23.51 -60.10 -0.23
N ALA A 69 -22.77 -61.15 -0.60
CA ALA A 69 -21.96 -61.93 0.34
C ALA A 69 -20.79 -61.13 0.93
N GLY A 70 -20.34 -61.51 2.13
CA GLY A 70 -19.17 -60.93 2.80
C GLY A 70 -19.39 -59.56 3.45
N TYR A 71 -20.61 -59.03 3.45
CA TYR A 71 -20.97 -57.79 4.15
C TYR A 71 -21.36 -58.01 5.62
N ILE A 72 -21.98 -59.16 5.91
CA ILE A 72 -22.43 -59.59 7.22
C ILE A 72 -21.90 -60.99 7.49
N ASP A 73 -21.50 -61.27 8.73
CA ASP A 73 -20.99 -62.58 9.18
C ASP A 73 -22.09 -63.50 9.73
N GLU A 74 -21.70 -64.72 10.12
CA GLU A 74 -22.62 -65.75 10.64
C GLU A 74 -23.30 -65.37 11.98
N SER A 75 -22.80 -64.36 12.70
CA SER A 75 -23.44 -63.83 13.91
C SER A 75 -24.49 -62.75 13.62
N GLY A 76 -24.60 -62.31 12.35
CA GLY A 76 -25.42 -61.17 11.93
C GLY A 76 -24.72 -59.82 12.07
N LYS A 77 -23.40 -59.80 12.33
CA LYS A 77 -22.64 -58.56 12.48
C LYS A 77 -22.18 -58.01 11.14
N VAL A 78 -22.29 -56.70 10.93
CA VAL A 78 -21.73 -55.99 9.77
C VAL A 78 -20.21 -55.95 9.86
N VAL A 79 -19.53 -56.61 8.93
CA VAL A 79 -18.07 -56.81 8.92
C VAL A 79 -17.34 -56.12 7.77
N LYS A 80 -18.08 -55.58 6.79
CA LYS A 80 -17.51 -54.84 5.65
C LYS A 80 -18.00 -53.39 5.63
N ALA A 81 -17.12 -52.48 5.24
CA ALA A 81 -17.44 -51.06 5.07
C ALA A 81 -16.92 -50.55 3.73
N GLU A 82 -17.72 -49.71 3.08
CA GLU A 82 -17.52 -49.21 1.72
C GLU A 82 -17.17 -47.73 1.72
N THR A 83 -16.71 -47.21 0.58
CA THR A 83 -16.37 -45.78 0.40
C THR A 83 -17.56 -44.93 -0.08
N HIS A 84 -18.73 -45.54 -0.21
CA HIS A 84 -20.00 -44.89 -0.55
C HIS A 84 -21.14 -45.71 0.06
N ASP A 85 -22.34 -45.13 0.15
CA ASP A 85 -23.53 -45.86 0.60
C ASP A 85 -23.84 -47.05 -0.33
N VAL A 86 -24.23 -48.18 0.27
CA VAL A 86 -24.54 -49.42 -0.44
C VAL A 86 -25.90 -49.97 -0.02
N SER A 87 -26.83 -50.00 -0.98
CA SER A 87 -28.07 -50.75 -0.82
C SER A 87 -27.79 -52.25 -0.73
N LEU A 88 -28.20 -52.83 0.39
CA LEU A 88 -28.32 -54.25 0.66
C LEU A 88 -29.80 -54.64 0.60
N ILE A 89 -30.10 -55.90 0.32
CA ILE A 89 -31.43 -56.48 0.47
C ILE A 89 -31.30 -57.68 1.40
N PHE A 90 -32.02 -57.63 2.51
CA PHE A 90 -32.17 -58.72 3.46
C PHE A 90 -33.39 -59.54 3.08
N THR A 91 -33.20 -60.80 2.69
CA THR A 91 -34.29 -61.76 2.49
C THR A 91 -34.42 -62.58 3.78
N VAL A 92 -35.58 -62.54 4.43
CA VAL A 92 -35.84 -63.29 5.67
C VAL A 92 -36.66 -64.53 5.35
N PHE A 93 -36.31 -65.67 5.96
CA PHE A 93 -36.87 -66.99 5.66
C PHE A 93 -37.46 -67.65 6.92
N ALA A 94 -38.48 -68.49 6.72
CA ALA A 94 -39.03 -69.40 7.71
C ALA A 94 -39.03 -70.83 7.17
N ASN A 95 -38.27 -71.73 7.80
CA ASN A 95 -38.01 -73.08 7.27
C ASN A 95 -37.66 -73.07 5.77
N GLU A 96 -36.65 -72.27 5.38
CA GLU A 96 -36.13 -72.15 4.00
C GLU A 96 -37.10 -71.52 2.97
N LYS A 97 -38.34 -71.18 3.33
CA LYS A 97 -39.24 -70.38 2.50
C LYS A 97 -39.08 -68.88 2.80
N PRO A 98 -38.98 -67.99 1.79
CA PRO A 98 -38.91 -66.55 2.03
C PRO A 98 -40.23 -66.02 2.61
N LEU A 99 -40.14 -65.13 3.60
CA LEU A 99 -41.24 -64.38 4.20
C LEU A 99 -41.38 -63.00 3.58
N PHE A 100 -40.28 -62.24 3.55
CA PHE A 100 -40.23 -60.87 3.05
C PHE A 100 -38.80 -60.49 2.67
N GLU A 101 -38.68 -59.39 1.93
CA GLU A 101 -37.42 -58.71 1.70
C GLU A 101 -37.46 -57.30 2.30
N LYS A 102 -36.34 -56.84 2.86
CA LYS A 102 -36.16 -55.46 3.30
C LYS A 102 -34.92 -54.86 2.66
N LYS A 103 -35.07 -53.71 2.01
CA LYS A 103 -33.94 -52.90 1.54
C LYS A 103 -33.34 -52.16 2.74
N VAL A 104 -32.02 -52.21 2.87
CA VAL A 104 -31.26 -51.56 3.95
C VAL A 104 -30.07 -50.83 3.33
N ILE A 105 -29.71 -49.67 3.85
CA ILE A 105 -28.53 -48.91 3.41
C ILE A 105 -27.38 -49.18 4.38
N LEU A 106 -26.32 -49.85 3.91
CA LEU A 106 -25.03 -49.80 4.59
C LEU A 106 -24.39 -48.45 4.25
N SER A 107 -24.16 -47.59 5.24
CA SER A 107 -23.52 -46.30 4.97
C SER A 107 -21.99 -46.35 4.99
N GLN A 108 -21.36 -45.40 4.31
CA GLN A 108 -19.92 -45.34 4.09
C GLN A 108 -19.05 -45.25 5.36
N LYS A 109 -17.77 -45.62 5.22
CA LYS A 109 -16.74 -45.48 6.26
C LYS A 109 -16.73 -44.08 6.87
N ILE A 110 -16.70 -44.01 8.20
CA ILE A 110 -16.71 -42.74 8.94
C ILE A 110 -15.51 -41.85 8.57
N ASP A 111 -14.33 -42.43 8.33
CA ASP A 111 -13.14 -41.68 7.96
C ASP A 111 -13.27 -41.05 6.57
N VAL A 112 -14.02 -41.69 5.65
CA VAL A 112 -14.35 -41.12 4.32
C VAL A 112 -15.35 -39.98 4.48
N LEU A 113 -16.41 -40.18 5.28
CA LEU A 113 -17.38 -39.14 5.60
C LEU A 113 -16.73 -37.91 6.24
N PHE A 114 -15.82 -38.08 7.20
CA PHE A 114 -15.08 -36.96 7.80
C PHE A 114 -14.18 -36.24 6.78
N ASN A 115 -13.51 -36.97 5.87
CA ASN A 115 -12.74 -36.37 4.78
C ASN A 115 -13.62 -35.59 3.76
N GLU A 116 -14.90 -35.94 3.61
CA GLU A 116 -15.85 -35.21 2.76
C GLU A 116 -16.45 -34.00 3.48
N ILE A 117 -16.83 -34.14 4.75
CA ILE A 117 -17.29 -33.03 5.59
C ILE A 117 -16.18 -31.98 5.73
N GLU A 118 -14.92 -32.38 5.93
CA GLU A 118 -13.80 -31.45 6.03
C GLU A 118 -13.61 -30.65 4.73
N LYS A 119 -13.67 -31.29 3.56
CA LYS A 119 -13.63 -30.61 2.26
C LYS A 119 -14.82 -29.66 2.08
N TYR A 120 -16.01 -30.07 2.53
CA TYR A 120 -17.21 -29.25 2.50
C TYR A 120 -17.03 -27.99 3.36
N VAL A 121 -16.67 -28.11 4.65
CA VAL A 121 -16.42 -26.99 5.57
C VAL A 121 -15.34 -26.04 5.01
N ARG A 122 -14.21 -26.59 4.56
CA ARG A 122 -13.12 -25.83 3.93
C ARG A 122 -13.53 -25.11 2.64
N SER A 123 -14.64 -25.46 2.00
CA SER A 123 -15.13 -24.78 0.79
C SER A 123 -15.94 -23.50 1.08
N PHE A 124 -16.43 -23.30 2.31
CA PHE A 124 -17.20 -22.12 2.71
C PHE A 124 -16.35 -21.03 3.39
N ILE A 125 -15.33 -21.44 4.15
CA ILE A 125 -14.45 -20.53 4.86
C ILE A 125 -13.36 -20.02 3.90
N ARG A 126 -13.24 -18.70 3.76
CA ARG A 126 -12.24 -18.06 2.91
C ARG A 126 -10.87 -18.13 3.59
N HIS A 127 -9.82 -18.39 2.82
CA HIS A 127 -8.43 -18.36 3.29
C HIS A 127 -7.95 -16.94 3.63
N ARG A 128 -8.60 -15.89 3.09
CA ARG A 128 -8.32 -14.48 3.36
C ARG A 128 -9.62 -13.69 3.41
N THR A 129 -9.81 -12.82 4.40
CA THR A 129 -11.04 -12.02 4.53
C THR A 129 -10.86 -10.80 5.44
N GLY A 130 -11.50 -9.68 5.11
CA GLY A 130 -11.68 -8.52 6.02
C GLY A 130 -13.14 -8.34 6.41
N ASN A 131 -13.88 -9.45 6.48
CA ASN A 131 -15.34 -9.55 6.63
C ASN A 131 -15.67 -10.89 7.32
N ASN A 132 -16.86 -10.99 7.92
CA ASN A 132 -17.35 -12.22 8.57
C ASN A 132 -17.18 -13.48 7.69
N ILE A 133 -16.77 -14.59 8.30
CA ILE A 133 -16.73 -15.90 7.65
C ILE A 133 -18.06 -16.65 7.86
N TYR A 134 -18.45 -17.45 6.86
CA TYR A 134 -19.62 -18.31 7.00
C TYR A 134 -19.21 -19.68 7.56
N LEU A 135 -19.58 -19.92 8.82
CA LEU A 135 -19.41 -21.20 9.50
C LEU A 135 -20.61 -22.09 9.21
N VAL A 136 -20.39 -23.31 8.71
CA VAL A 136 -21.50 -24.22 8.37
C VAL A 136 -22.09 -24.88 9.61
N SER A 137 -23.40 -24.79 9.77
CA SER A 137 -24.17 -25.38 10.87
C SER A 137 -24.83 -26.73 10.52
N LYS A 138 -24.80 -27.14 9.24
CA LYS A 138 -25.38 -28.39 8.73
C LYS A 138 -24.54 -28.98 7.59
N TYR A 139 -24.67 -30.29 7.38
CA TYR A 139 -24.13 -31.02 6.23
C TYR A 139 -25.28 -31.68 5.46
N TYR A 140 -25.75 -31.03 4.39
CA TYR A 140 -26.99 -31.41 3.69
C TYR A 140 -28.16 -31.62 4.68
N ASP A 141 -28.98 -32.67 4.48
CA ASP A 141 -30.14 -33.00 5.31
C ASP A 141 -29.81 -34.02 6.43
N TYR A 142 -28.54 -34.14 6.85
CA TYR A 142 -28.13 -35.04 7.94
C TYR A 142 -28.25 -34.36 9.31
N ASP A 143 -29.28 -34.71 10.07
CA ASP A 143 -29.48 -34.22 11.44
C ASP A 143 -28.59 -34.92 12.50
N ASP A 144 -27.84 -35.98 12.15
CA ASP A 144 -26.87 -36.65 13.03
C ASP A 144 -25.47 -36.02 13.04
N ILE A 145 -25.27 -34.96 12.25
CA ILE A 145 -23.99 -34.25 12.09
C ILE A 145 -24.08 -32.86 12.72
N SER A 146 -23.12 -32.53 13.58
CA SER A 146 -23.03 -31.23 14.25
C SER A 146 -21.61 -30.68 14.27
N PHE A 147 -21.50 -29.35 14.33
CA PHE A 147 -20.25 -28.60 14.25
C PHE A 147 -20.08 -27.75 15.51
N VAL A 148 -18.86 -27.67 16.01
CA VAL A 148 -18.43 -26.70 17.03
C VAL A 148 -17.16 -26.03 16.52
N TYR A 149 -17.13 -24.70 16.58
CA TYR A 149 -16.02 -23.87 16.13
C TYR A 149 -15.35 -23.19 17.32
N GLN A 150 -14.03 -23.11 17.30
CA GLN A 150 -13.24 -22.33 18.24
C GLN A 150 -12.23 -21.49 17.46
N SER A 151 -11.91 -20.30 17.95
CA SER A 151 -10.96 -19.37 17.33
C SER A 151 -9.84 -19.08 18.32
N ASN A 152 -8.59 -19.08 17.86
CA ASN A 152 -7.45 -18.66 18.67
C ASN A 152 -7.37 -17.14 18.89
N ARG A 153 -8.14 -16.35 18.12
CA ARG A 153 -8.18 -14.87 18.14
C ARG A 153 -9.62 -14.38 18.06
N VAL A 154 -10.36 -14.58 19.15
CA VAL A 154 -11.76 -14.09 19.31
C VAL A 154 -11.88 -12.56 19.27
N ASP A 155 -10.77 -11.86 19.43
CA ASP A 155 -10.61 -10.42 19.23
C ASP A 155 -10.55 -10.00 17.75
N ILE A 156 -10.35 -10.94 16.82
CA ILE A 156 -10.35 -10.70 15.37
C ILE A 156 -11.50 -11.46 14.69
N ILE A 157 -11.60 -12.78 14.87
CA ILE A 157 -12.73 -13.59 14.38
C ILE A 157 -13.27 -14.40 15.55
N ASP A 158 -14.52 -14.16 15.94
CA ASP A 158 -15.16 -14.88 17.05
C ASP A 158 -15.70 -16.27 16.66
N HIS A 159 -16.26 -16.99 17.63
CA HIS A 159 -16.77 -18.35 17.46
C HIS A 159 -18.00 -18.45 16.54
N ASP A 160 -18.69 -17.34 16.28
CA ASP A 160 -19.82 -17.24 15.35
C ASP A 160 -19.37 -16.81 13.94
N GLY A 161 -18.07 -16.48 13.77
CA GLY A 161 -17.47 -16.07 12.51
C GLY A 161 -17.53 -14.56 12.24
N THR A 162 -17.89 -13.74 13.23
CA THR A 162 -17.91 -12.27 13.09
C THR A 162 -16.48 -11.74 13.01
N HIS A 163 -16.22 -10.84 12.07
CA HIS A 163 -14.92 -10.19 11.92
C HIS A 163 -14.93 -8.82 12.61
N HIS A 164 -14.01 -8.64 13.56
CA HIS A 164 -13.80 -7.42 14.31
C HIS A 164 -12.66 -6.60 13.68
N SER A 165 -12.54 -5.30 14.01
CA SER A 165 -11.52 -4.43 13.40
C SER A 165 -10.19 -4.54 14.13
N HIS A 166 -9.11 -4.78 13.39
CA HIS A 166 -7.74 -4.94 13.87
C HIS A 166 -6.75 -4.33 12.87
N GLU A 167 -5.52 -4.00 13.30
CA GLU A 167 -4.66 -3.04 12.56
C GLU A 167 -3.77 -3.66 11.47
N TYR A 168 -3.49 -4.95 11.51
CA TYR A 168 -2.56 -5.62 10.59
C TYR A 168 -3.15 -6.93 10.09
N ASP A 169 -2.71 -7.40 8.92
CA ASP A 169 -3.11 -8.73 8.45
C ASP A 169 -2.53 -9.80 9.38
N GLU A 170 -3.40 -10.67 9.92
CA GLU A 170 -3.07 -11.58 11.02
C GLU A 170 -3.67 -12.97 10.76
N PRO A 171 -2.90 -14.07 10.94
CA PRO A 171 -3.41 -15.43 10.80
C PRO A 171 -4.26 -15.83 12.01
N VAL A 172 -5.55 -16.10 11.76
CA VAL A 172 -6.51 -16.63 12.72
C VAL A 172 -6.73 -18.10 12.45
N VAL A 173 -6.62 -18.94 13.47
CA VAL A 173 -6.84 -20.39 13.39
C VAL A 173 -8.22 -20.70 13.94
N ILE A 174 -9.07 -21.25 13.08
CA ILE A 174 -10.40 -21.77 13.39
C ILE A 174 -10.32 -23.29 13.54
N ASP A 175 -10.40 -23.78 14.78
CA ASP A 175 -10.48 -25.20 15.09
C ASP A 175 -11.92 -25.68 14.93
N VAL A 176 -12.12 -26.69 14.09
CA VAL A 176 -13.42 -27.28 13.77
C VAL A 176 -13.52 -28.66 14.42
N THR A 177 -14.53 -28.84 15.25
CA THR A 177 -14.91 -30.14 15.82
C THR A 177 -16.20 -30.62 15.18
N VAL A 178 -16.13 -31.71 14.43
CA VAL A 178 -17.28 -32.36 13.78
C VAL A 178 -17.68 -33.58 14.59
N ASN A 179 -18.94 -33.64 15.02
CA ASN A 179 -19.51 -34.82 15.66
C ASN A 179 -20.51 -35.48 14.70
N ALA A 180 -20.29 -36.76 14.40
CA ALA A 180 -21.16 -37.57 13.52
C ALA A 180 -21.19 -39.02 14.01
N ARG A 181 -22.37 -39.64 14.05
CA ARG A 181 -22.55 -41.08 14.37
C ARG A 181 -21.85 -41.53 15.68
N GLY A 182 -21.85 -40.67 16.70
CA GLY A 182 -21.19 -40.94 17.99
C GLY A 182 -19.66 -40.92 17.97
N ARG A 183 -19.04 -40.37 16.91
CA ARG A 183 -17.60 -40.13 16.79
C ARG A 183 -17.33 -38.64 16.55
N THR A 184 -16.10 -38.24 16.86
CA THR A 184 -15.62 -36.87 16.69
C THR A 184 -14.41 -36.85 15.77
N HIS A 185 -14.35 -35.86 14.88
CA HIS A 185 -13.18 -35.51 14.06
C HIS A 185 -12.81 -34.05 14.33
N GLN A 186 -11.52 -33.74 14.28
CA GLN A 186 -11.01 -32.39 14.54
C GLN A 186 -9.98 -31.99 13.49
N PHE A 187 -10.09 -30.77 12.99
CA PHE A 187 -9.14 -30.17 12.05
C PHE A 187 -9.16 -28.64 12.17
N SER A 188 -8.04 -28.01 11.82
CA SER A 188 -7.90 -26.55 11.87
C SER A 188 -7.98 -25.94 10.47
N ILE A 189 -8.51 -24.72 10.37
CA ILE A 189 -8.47 -23.86 9.17
C ILE A 189 -7.76 -22.57 9.55
N GLU A 190 -6.69 -22.24 8.86
CA GLU A 190 -6.02 -20.94 8.95
C GLU A 190 -6.71 -19.94 8.00
N VAL A 191 -6.97 -18.74 8.51
CA VAL A 191 -7.61 -17.63 7.80
C VAL A 191 -6.76 -16.39 8.01
N GLU A 192 -6.26 -15.80 6.92
CA GLU A 192 -5.63 -14.48 6.93
C GLU A 192 -6.73 -13.42 7.11
N ALA A 193 -6.92 -12.96 8.35
CA ALA A 193 -7.78 -11.84 8.65
C ALA A 193 -7.11 -10.55 8.16
N VAL A 194 -7.86 -9.72 7.44
CA VAL A 194 -7.34 -8.53 6.77
C VAL A 194 -7.61 -7.31 7.64
N GLY A 195 -6.53 -6.66 8.06
CA GLY A 195 -6.59 -5.52 8.96
C GLY A 195 -7.03 -4.22 8.27
N VAL A 196 -7.00 -3.13 9.03
CA VAL A 196 -7.25 -1.76 8.54
C VAL A 196 -6.36 -1.46 7.32
N PRO A 197 -6.90 -1.13 6.14
CA PRO A 197 -6.10 -0.85 4.95
C PRO A 197 -5.19 0.37 5.13
N ASP A 198 -4.01 0.36 4.50
CA ASP A 198 -3.02 1.41 4.72
C ASP A 198 -3.45 2.80 4.22
N TYR A 199 -4.41 2.90 3.30
CA TYR A 199 -5.01 4.19 2.92
C TYR A 199 -5.88 4.78 4.06
N GLU A 200 -6.48 3.92 4.89
CA GLU A 200 -7.25 4.34 6.06
C GLU A 200 -6.32 4.71 7.22
N LYS A 201 -5.21 3.96 7.41
CA LYS A 201 -4.14 4.38 8.33
C LYS A 201 -3.58 5.74 7.94
N LEU A 202 -3.32 6.00 6.64
CA LEU A 202 -2.93 7.31 6.12
C LEU A 202 -4.01 8.40 6.35
N ASN A 203 -5.30 8.04 6.37
CA ASN A 203 -6.35 8.97 6.82
C ASN A 203 -6.25 9.28 8.32
N ARG A 204 -6.05 8.27 9.18
CA ARG A 204 -5.86 8.46 10.63
C ARG A 204 -4.61 9.29 10.95
N VAL A 205 -3.51 9.07 10.23
CA VAL A 205 -2.27 9.86 10.33
C VAL A 205 -2.50 11.33 9.95
N GLN A 206 -3.29 11.60 8.91
CA GLN A 206 -3.70 12.96 8.56
C GLN A 206 -4.50 13.62 9.68
N THR A 207 -5.58 12.98 10.15
CA THR A 207 -6.46 13.54 11.18
C THR A 207 -5.73 13.83 12.49
N TRP A 208 -4.86 12.92 12.94
CA TRP A 208 -3.99 13.16 14.10
C TRP A 208 -3.06 14.36 13.89
N LEU A 209 -2.52 14.54 12.67
CA LEU A 209 -1.66 15.68 12.40
C LEU A 209 -2.45 16.99 12.38
N ASP A 210 -3.68 16.99 11.86
CA ASP A 210 -4.57 18.15 11.89
C ASP A 210 -4.89 18.55 13.34
N GLU A 211 -5.27 17.59 14.20
CA GLU A 211 -5.51 17.79 15.65
C GLU A 211 -4.25 18.30 16.41
N TYR A 212 -3.06 17.80 16.05
CA TYR A 212 -1.80 18.29 16.59
C TYR A 212 -1.54 19.75 16.18
N MET A 213 -1.78 20.10 14.91
CA MET A 213 -1.54 21.46 14.40
C MET A 213 -2.58 22.49 14.89
N GLU A 214 -3.76 22.07 15.34
CA GLU A 214 -4.71 22.93 16.07
C GLU A 214 -4.24 23.30 17.48
N THR A 215 -3.37 22.49 18.10
CA THR A 215 -3.00 22.59 19.53
C THR A 215 -1.52 22.89 19.80
N VAL A 216 -0.69 22.93 18.77
CA VAL A 216 0.76 23.15 18.88
C VAL A 216 1.13 24.54 19.40
N GLY A 217 2.01 24.59 20.41
CA GLY A 217 2.64 25.82 20.88
C GLY A 217 4.00 26.01 20.20
N PHE A 218 4.12 27.04 19.36
CA PHE A 218 5.35 27.33 18.61
C PHE A 218 6.43 28.03 19.45
N PHE A 219 7.67 27.56 19.34
CA PHE A 219 8.88 28.17 19.91
C PHE A 219 10.11 27.83 19.05
N ASP A 220 11.22 28.53 19.26
CA ASP A 220 12.46 28.34 18.49
C ASP A 220 13.16 26.99 18.77
N ASP A 221 13.73 26.36 17.72
CA ASP A 221 14.36 25.02 17.69
C ASP A 221 13.48 23.85 18.18
N MET A 222 12.15 23.94 18.01
CA MET A 222 11.27 22.81 18.28
C MET A 222 11.29 21.78 17.13
N GLU A 223 11.08 20.50 17.45
CA GLU A 223 10.84 19.48 16.43
C GLU A 223 9.35 19.37 16.09
N LEU A 224 9.02 19.59 14.82
CA LEU A 224 7.74 19.19 14.22
C LEU A 224 7.68 17.66 14.07
N PRO A 225 6.48 17.04 14.07
CA PRO A 225 6.34 15.59 14.01
C PRO A 225 6.98 14.98 12.74
N LYS A 226 7.87 14.00 12.92
CA LYS A 226 8.52 13.25 11.83
C LYS A 226 7.79 11.96 11.44
N THR A 227 6.87 11.49 12.28
CA THR A 227 6.17 10.20 12.15
C THR A 227 4.94 10.19 13.08
N HIS A 228 3.95 9.34 12.82
CA HIS A 228 2.82 9.14 13.73
C HIS A 228 3.18 8.10 14.81
N PRO A 229 2.93 8.37 16.11
CA PRO A 229 3.44 7.54 17.22
C PRO A 229 3.00 6.07 17.20
N GLN A 230 1.77 5.77 16.74
CA GLN A 230 1.28 4.40 16.56
C GLN A 230 1.56 3.83 15.16
N TYR A 231 1.03 4.45 14.10
CA TYR A 231 1.08 3.91 12.72
C TYR A 231 2.42 4.07 11.99
N GLY A 232 3.32 4.95 12.47
CA GLY A 232 4.56 5.26 11.76
C GLY A 232 4.35 6.20 10.57
N GLY A 233 4.91 5.84 9.42
CA GLY A 233 5.02 6.73 8.25
C GLY A 233 6.13 7.78 8.39
N ILE A 234 6.33 8.57 7.34
CA ILE A 234 7.31 9.68 7.32
C ILE A 234 6.55 10.97 7.08
N ILE A 235 6.70 11.93 8.00
CA ILE A 235 6.13 13.27 7.91
C ILE A 235 7.29 14.26 7.72
N LYS A 236 7.16 15.12 6.72
CA LYS A 236 8.24 15.92 6.13
C LYS A 236 7.74 17.35 5.93
N TRP A 237 8.45 18.35 6.45
CA TRP A 237 7.96 19.74 6.50
C TRP A 237 8.76 20.72 5.64
N ILE A 238 8.06 21.69 5.05
CA ILE A 238 8.63 22.91 4.45
C ILE A 238 7.74 24.08 4.87
N ALA A 239 8.32 25.23 5.19
CA ALA A 239 7.57 26.48 5.45
C ALA A 239 7.57 27.39 4.22
N SER A 240 6.57 28.26 4.09
CA SER A 240 6.53 29.26 3.01
C SER A 240 7.69 30.26 3.10
N ASP A 241 8.18 30.52 4.31
CA ASP A 241 9.48 31.15 4.58
C ASP A 241 10.51 30.05 4.88
N PRO A 242 11.57 29.86 4.07
CA PRO A 242 12.61 28.87 4.33
C PRO A 242 13.30 29.00 5.69
N LEU A 243 13.33 30.20 6.29
CA LEU A 243 13.93 30.40 7.63
C LEU A 243 13.14 29.71 8.74
N VAL A 244 11.86 29.38 8.52
CA VAL A 244 10.94 28.88 9.57
C VAL A 244 10.96 27.37 9.74
N VAL A 245 11.33 26.60 8.71
CA VAL A 245 11.54 25.14 8.82
C VAL A 245 12.83 24.73 8.13
N ILE A 246 13.76 24.24 8.93
CA ILE A 246 15.09 23.76 8.55
C ILE A 246 15.11 22.23 8.68
N GLY A 247 15.92 21.52 7.89
CA GLY A 247 16.15 20.08 8.06
C GLY A 247 14.94 19.16 7.77
N HIS A 248 13.80 19.73 7.35
CA HIS A 248 12.47 19.10 7.25
C HIS A 248 11.67 18.88 8.54
N ASN A 249 12.15 19.34 9.69
CA ASN A 249 11.41 19.23 10.96
C ASN A 249 11.80 20.25 12.04
N ARG A 250 12.93 20.94 11.91
CA ARG A 250 13.43 21.91 12.90
C ARG A 250 12.72 23.25 12.66
N PHE A 251 11.76 23.58 13.51
CA PHE A 251 10.99 24.81 13.40
C PHE A 251 11.66 25.94 14.18
N PHE A 252 11.65 27.13 13.59
CA PHE A 252 12.08 28.38 14.22
C PHE A 252 11.04 29.46 13.92
N LEU A 253 10.79 30.36 14.87
CA LEU A 253 9.91 31.49 14.61
C LEU A 253 10.51 32.39 13.51
N PRO A 254 9.71 33.09 12.69
CA PRO A 254 10.23 34.01 11.68
C PRO A 254 10.98 35.18 12.32
N LYS A 255 11.93 35.81 11.62
CA LYS A 255 12.66 36.99 12.15
C LYS A 255 11.72 38.15 12.52
N GLU A 256 10.63 38.32 11.76
CA GLU A 256 9.57 39.29 11.98
C GLU A 256 8.21 38.60 12.09
N ALA A 257 7.29 39.14 12.88
CA ALA A 257 5.96 38.56 13.07
C ALA A 257 5.14 38.62 11.77
N LYS A 258 4.74 37.46 11.23
CA LYS A 258 4.08 37.36 9.91
C LYS A 258 3.28 36.07 9.73
N ARG A 259 2.42 36.06 8.71
CA ARG A 259 1.69 34.86 8.28
C ARG A 259 2.63 33.89 7.56
N VAL A 260 2.63 32.63 7.98
CA VAL A 260 3.42 31.55 7.39
C VAL A 260 2.53 30.35 7.12
N ALA A 261 2.71 29.74 5.95
CA ALA A 261 2.15 28.42 5.64
C ALA A 261 3.17 27.33 6.01
N LEU A 262 2.80 26.41 6.89
CA LEU A 262 3.53 25.17 7.14
C LEU A 262 2.93 24.08 6.25
N MET A 263 3.76 23.50 5.39
CA MET A 263 3.36 22.48 4.42
C MET A 263 3.97 21.14 4.81
N ALA A 264 3.12 20.13 4.99
CA ALA A 264 3.53 18.76 5.29
C ALA A 264 3.38 17.86 4.06
N GLU A 265 4.35 16.96 3.85
CA GLU A 265 4.21 15.77 3.02
C GLU A 265 4.25 14.54 3.93
N ILE A 266 3.20 13.71 3.85
CA ILE A 266 3.04 12.48 4.62
C ILE A 266 3.23 11.31 3.66
N THR A 267 4.30 10.54 3.80
CA THR A 267 4.55 9.30 3.03
C THR A 267 4.21 8.08 3.90
N PHE A 268 3.34 7.22 3.40
CA PHE A 268 2.90 5.98 4.06
C PHE A 268 2.84 4.82 3.04
N PRO A 269 2.91 3.53 3.45
CA PRO A 269 2.74 2.41 2.52
C PRO A 269 1.46 2.46 1.65
N GLY A 270 0.39 3.07 2.16
CA GLY A 270 -0.88 3.29 1.47
C GLY A 270 -0.91 4.49 0.50
N GLY A 271 0.19 5.24 0.36
CA GLY A 271 0.29 6.41 -0.52
C GLY A 271 0.85 7.66 0.17
N ASP A 272 0.82 8.77 -0.55
CA ASP A 272 1.31 10.07 -0.09
C ASP A 272 0.16 11.08 0.07
N LYS A 273 0.19 11.88 1.14
CA LYS A 273 -0.70 13.03 1.37
C LYS A 273 0.07 14.33 1.53
N LYS A 274 -0.63 15.45 1.35
CA LYS A 274 -0.10 16.81 1.57
C LYS A 274 -1.08 17.64 2.37
N SER A 275 -0.55 18.40 3.32
CA SER A 275 -1.30 19.29 4.22
C SER A 275 -0.73 20.71 4.12
N GLU A 276 -1.56 21.73 4.32
CA GLU A 276 -1.10 23.10 4.52
C GLU A 276 -1.84 23.73 5.71
N TYR A 277 -1.09 24.32 6.63
CA TYR A 277 -1.59 24.96 7.84
C TYR A 277 -1.10 26.42 7.87
N LEU A 278 -2.01 27.37 8.09
CA LEU A 278 -1.71 28.81 8.07
C LEU A 278 -1.67 29.38 9.50
N PHE A 279 -0.56 29.99 9.88
CA PHE A 279 -0.39 30.60 11.21
C PHE A 279 0.12 32.04 11.10
N ASP A 280 -0.43 32.92 11.94
CA ASP A 280 0.13 34.23 12.21
C ASP A 280 1.14 34.08 13.36
N LEU A 281 2.43 33.97 13.01
CA LEU A 281 3.49 33.66 13.96
C LEU A 281 4.12 34.95 14.53
N PRO A 282 4.49 34.98 15.83
CA PRO A 282 5.28 36.05 16.40
C PRO A 282 6.72 36.04 15.85
N SER A 283 7.44 37.15 16.05
CA SER A 283 8.88 37.20 15.80
C SER A 283 9.64 36.29 16.76
N SER A 284 10.72 35.70 16.26
CA SER A 284 11.69 34.92 17.02
C SER A 284 12.36 35.73 18.14
N SER A 285 12.90 35.02 19.12
CA SER A 285 13.61 35.61 20.26
C SER A 285 15.09 35.27 20.32
N ILE A 286 15.55 34.34 19.48
CA ILE A 286 16.98 34.03 19.30
C ILE A 286 17.62 35.06 18.36
N ASP A 287 18.90 35.36 18.58
CA ASP A 287 19.70 36.16 17.65
C ASP A 287 20.13 35.34 16.41
N ASP A 288 20.54 36.06 15.36
CA ASP A 288 20.94 35.44 14.10
C ASP A 288 22.22 34.58 14.20
N LEU A 289 23.13 34.84 15.14
CA LEU A 289 24.36 34.05 15.29
C LEU A 289 24.06 32.71 15.97
N THR A 290 23.24 32.71 17.03
CA THR A 290 22.70 31.49 17.63
C THR A 290 21.92 30.67 16.59
N ARG A 291 21.10 31.34 15.76
CA ARG A 291 20.36 30.69 14.66
C ARG A 291 21.28 30.14 13.57
N ALA A 292 22.38 30.84 13.24
CA ALA A 292 23.37 30.42 12.26
C ALA A 292 24.16 29.19 12.72
N GLN A 293 24.61 29.18 13.98
CA GLN A 293 25.24 28.02 14.60
C GLN A 293 24.31 26.80 14.58
N ARG A 294 23.04 26.98 14.95
CA ARG A 294 22.07 25.89 14.94
C ARG A 294 21.69 25.42 13.52
N PHE A 295 21.64 26.31 12.53
CA PHE A 295 21.52 25.93 11.13
C PHE A 295 22.69 25.07 10.67
N LEU A 296 23.93 25.46 10.99
CA LEU A 296 25.13 24.68 10.69
C LEU A 296 25.06 23.30 11.35
N GLU A 297 24.69 23.18 12.63
CA GLU A 297 24.48 21.87 13.27
C GLU A 297 23.49 20.99 12.49
N ILE A 298 22.33 21.53 12.10
CA ILE A 298 21.28 20.79 11.39
C ILE A 298 21.75 20.34 9.97
N CYS A 299 22.63 21.10 9.32
CA CYS A 299 23.23 20.69 8.05
C CYS A 299 24.17 19.48 8.16
N PHE A 300 24.67 19.18 9.37
CA PHE A 300 25.56 18.06 9.66
C PHE A 300 24.85 16.94 10.47
N GLU A 301 23.52 16.99 10.62
CA GLU A 301 22.70 15.91 11.22
C GLU A 301 22.47 14.70 10.26
N GLU A 302 22.96 14.73 9.01
CA GLU A 302 22.78 13.66 8.00
C GLU A 302 24.11 13.04 7.51
N ASP A 303 24.07 11.72 7.22
CA ASP A 303 25.16 10.97 6.58
C ASP A 303 25.41 11.41 5.13
N MET A 304 26.66 11.28 4.68
CA MET A 304 27.04 11.45 3.27
C MET A 304 26.95 10.11 2.52
N ASN A 305 26.01 10.04 1.58
CA ASN A 305 25.94 8.95 0.60
C ASN A 305 26.82 9.26 -0.64
N GLU A 306 26.61 10.42 -1.28
CA GLU A 306 27.30 10.80 -2.53
C GLU A 306 27.89 12.21 -2.49
N PHE A 307 27.19 13.17 -1.89
CA PHE A 307 27.62 14.57 -1.80
C PHE A 307 27.27 15.14 -0.42
N PHE A 308 28.07 16.10 0.06
CA PHE A 308 27.63 17.09 1.05
C PHE A 308 28.00 18.51 0.59
N VAL A 309 27.38 19.50 1.22
CA VAL A 309 27.52 20.92 0.91
C VAL A 309 27.97 21.65 2.16
N LEU A 310 29.01 22.48 2.04
CA LEU A 310 29.44 23.40 3.10
C LEU A 310 28.76 24.77 2.85
N TYR A 311 27.99 25.25 3.82
CA TYR A 311 27.15 26.43 3.68
C TYR A 311 27.85 27.66 4.28
N GLU A 312 28.28 28.58 3.42
CA GLU A 312 29.05 29.79 3.79
C GLU A 312 28.35 31.11 3.41
N GLY A 313 27.08 31.06 3.02
CA GLY A 313 26.33 32.24 2.59
C GLY A 313 26.59 32.74 1.16
N THR A 314 27.40 32.05 0.36
CA THR A 314 27.71 32.48 -1.02
C THR A 314 26.60 32.15 -2.03
N SER A 315 26.33 33.12 -2.91
CA SER A 315 25.49 32.95 -4.11
C SER A 315 26.26 32.22 -5.22
N PRO A 316 25.58 31.57 -6.19
CA PRO A 316 26.24 30.87 -7.28
C PRO A 316 26.81 31.83 -8.32
N ASN A 317 27.84 31.36 -9.04
CA ASN A 317 28.33 32.02 -10.25
C ASN A 317 27.35 31.78 -11.41
N ILE A 318 26.93 32.84 -12.09
CA ILE A 318 25.97 32.81 -13.20
C ILE A 318 26.62 33.43 -14.43
N THR A 319 26.76 32.66 -15.51
CA THR A 319 27.24 33.17 -16.80
C THR A 319 26.08 33.80 -17.56
N GLN A 320 26.11 35.12 -17.76
CA GLN A 320 25.04 35.86 -18.42
C GLN A 320 25.30 36.01 -19.93
N ASN A 321 24.56 35.25 -20.73
CA ASN A 321 24.53 35.29 -22.19
C ASN A 321 23.17 35.84 -22.66
N LEU A 322 22.84 37.08 -22.24
CA LEU A 322 21.52 37.68 -22.45
C LEU A 322 21.21 37.91 -23.93
N LEU A 323 20.06 37.39 -24.37
CA LEU A 323 19.59 37.44 -25.76
C LEU A 323 18.80 38.74 -26.01
N GLU A 324 19.54 39.83 -26.21
CA GLU A 324 19.01 41.20 -26.35
C GLU A 324 19.06 41.75 -27.79
N GLY A 325 18.34 42.86 -28.03
CA GLY A 325 18.34 43.56 -29.33
C GLY A 325 17.31 43.01 -30.32
N ASN A 326 17.75 42.80 -31.57
CA ASN A 326 16.88 42.41 -32.70
C ASN A 326 17.16 40.95 -33.14
N PRO A 327 16.52 39.94 -32.53
CA PRO A 327 16.60 38.55 -33.00
C PRO A 327 15.89 38.37 -34.35
N LYS A 328 16.26 37.33 -35.10
CA LYS A 328 15.48 36.83 -36.25
C LYS A 328 14.15 36.25 -35.78
N ASN A 329 14.21 35.39 -34.76
CA ASN A 329 13.06 34.72 -34.18
C ASN A 329 12.85 35.24 -32.75
N LYS A 330 11.78 35.99 -32.51
CA LYS A 330 11.44 36.48 -31.18
C LYS A 330 10.81 35.34 -30.37
N LEU A 331 11.61 34.66 -29.55
CA LEU A 331 11.23 33.49 -28.75
C LEU A 331 10.63 33.88 -27.37
N TYR A 332 10.23 35.13 -27.18
CA TYR A 332 9.82 35.69 -25.90
C TYR A 332 8.77 36.79 -26.10
N GLY A 333 8.04 37.11 -25.03
CA GLY A 333 7.04 38.18 -24.99
C GLY A 333 7.69 39.58 -24.96
N GLU A 334 7.20 40.47 -24.10
CA GLU A 334 7.89 41.73 -23.79
C GLU A 334 8.15 41.83 -22.30
N LYS A 335 7.46 42.73 -21.61
CA LYS A 335 7.38 42.74 -20.15
C LYS A 335 6.16 41.92 -19.72
N ARG A 336 6.27 41.22 -18.59
CA ARG A 336 5.15 40.53 -17.92
C ARG A 336 3.93 41.44 -17.80
N GLU A 337 2.73 40.87 -17.97
CA GLU A 337 1.46 41.58 -17.85
C GLU A 337 1.24 42.17 -16.45
N GLU A 338 0.26 43.07 -16.32
CA GLU A 338 -0.13 43.58 -15.00
C GLU A 338 -0.80 42.49 -14.17
N LEU A 339 -0.28 42.27 -12.95
CA LEU A 339 -0.71 41.20 -12.08
C LEU A 339 -2.17 41.37 -11.62
N ASP A 340 -3.03 40.41 -11.98
CA ASP A 340 -4.37 40.30 -11.41
C ASP A 340 -4.32 39.92 -9.93
N LEU A 341 -4.42 40.95 -9.08
CA LEU A 341 -4.47 40.84 -7.62
C LEU A 341 -5.63 39.95 -7.13
N ALA A 342 -6.70 39.78 -7.89
CA ALA A 342 -7.84 38.93 -7.50
C ALA A 342 -7.50 37.43 -7.49
N ASN A 343 -6.40 37.00 -8.14
CA ASN A 343 -5.93 35.62 -8.10
C ASN A 343 -4.84 35.34 -7.03
N LEU A 344 -4.28 36.36 -6.36
CA LEU A 344 -3.22 36.16 -5.35
C LEU A 344 -3.66 35.27 -4.19
N ASP A 345 -4.81 35.56 -3.58
CA ASP A 345 -5.38 34.78 -2.47
C ASP A 345 -5.63 33.31 -2.83
N LYS A 346 -5.86 33.02 -4.11
CA LYS A 346 -6.14 31.71 -4.68
C LYS A 346 -4.88 30.93 -5.05
N TRP A 347 -3.79 31.61 -5.42
CA TRP A 347 -2.49 30.99 -5.69
C TRP A 347 -1.62 30.81 -4.44
N PHE A 348 -1.84 31.66 -3.43
CA PHE A 348 -1.11 31.66 -2.17
C PHE A 348 -2.05 31.38 -0.99
N TYR A 349 -2.56 32.42 -0.32
CA TYR A 349 -3.51 32.31 0.78
C TYR A 349 -4.25 33.65 0.98
N PRO A 350 -5.42 33.69 1.66
CA PRO A 350 -6.15 34.92 1.93
C PRO A 350 -5.33 36.00 2.64
N GLY A 351 -5.24 37.18 2.00
CA GLY A 351 -4.44 38.32 2.44
C GLY A 351 -2.98 38.30 1.98
N TYR A 352 -2.64 37.55 0.92
CA TYR A 352 -1.29 37.55 0.38
C TYR A 352 -1.00 38.83 -0.42
N VAL A 353 0.15 39.45 -0.15
CA VAL A 353 0.56 40.74 -0.73
C VAL A 353 1.51 40.52 -1.92
N LYS A 354 1.41 41.38 -2.95
CA LYS A 354 2.35 41.42 -4.09
C LYS A 354 3.81 41.44 -3.59
N PRO A 355 4.66 40.44 -3.92
CA PRO A 355 5.98 40.29 -3.28
C PRO A 355 7.08 41.21 -3.82
N ASN A 356 7.03 41.54 -5.12
CA ASN A 356 7.98 42.40 -5.83
C ASN A 356 7.23 43.22 -6.90
N GLU A 357 7.78 44.35 -7.33
CA GLU A 357 7.11 45.22 -8.31
C GLU A 357 7.08 44.68 -9.74
N ASP A 358 7.96 43.74 -10.07
CA ASP A 358 8.12 43.15 -11.42
C ASP A 358 7.02 42.13 -11.80
N ASN A 359 6.01 41.96 -10.94
CA ASN A 359 4.92 40.99 -11.09
C ASN A 359 5.39 39.52 -11.14
N LEU A 360 6.61 39.23 -10.68
CA LEU A 360 7.08 37.85 -10.61
C LEU A 360 6.45 37.16 -9.39
N LEU A 361 5.86 35.99 -9.59
CA LEU A 361 5.24 35.19 -8.53
C LEU A 361 5.82 33.78 -8.40
N PHE A 362 6.49 33.26 -9.43
CA PHE A 362 6.88 31.86 -9.48
C PHE A 362 8.31 31.63 -9.95
N ILE A 363 8.88 30.51 -9.53
CA ILE A 363 10.04 29.88 -10.17
C ILE A 363 9.57 28.51 -10.62
N VAL A 364 9.67 28.23 -11.93
CA VAL A 364 9.14 27.02 -12.54
C VAL A 364 10.31 26.10 -12.88
N VAL A 365 10.34 24.95 -12.22
CA VAL A 365 11.38 23.93 -12.36
C VAL A 365 11.05 23.01 -13.53
N HIS A 366 12.05 22.78 -14.37
CA HIS A 366 12.02 21.86 -15.50
C HIS A 366 13.23 20.91 -15.48
N GLU A 367 13.14 19.86 -16.30
CA GLU A 367 14.29 19.05 -16.71
C GLU A 367 14.28 19.00 -18.23
N THR A 368 15.46 19.09 -18.85
CA THR A 368 15.59 19.24 -20.31
C THR A 368 15.02 18.06 -21.10
N GLY A 369 14.84 16.91 -20.45
CA GLY A 369 14.36 15.66 -21.05
C GLY A 369 15.38 14.94 -21.93
N ILE A 370 16.56 15.54 -22.17
CA ILE A 370 17.58 15.01 -23.08
C ILE A 370 18.74 14.43 -22.28
N ARG A 371 18.91 13.10 -22.37
CA ARG A 371 20.02 12.36 -21.73
C ARG A 371 21.26 12.19 -22.62
N THR A 372 21.27 12.72 -23.83
CA THR A 372 22.43 12.65 -24.73
C THR A 372 23.66 13.33 -24.12
N PRO A 373 24.88 12.80 -24.32
CA PRO A 373 26.12 13.50 -23.95
C PRO A 373 26.22 14.91 -24.54
N GLU A 374 27.05 15.75 -23.92
CA GLU A 374 27.31 17.14 -24.34
C GLU A 374 26.04 18.01 -24.41
N LYS A 375 25.01 17.70 -23.60
CA LYS A 375 23.77 18.51 -23.45
C LYS A 375 23.73 19.22 -22.09
N ASN A 376 24.86 19.86 -21.78
CA ASN A 376 25.09 20.68 -20.60
C ASN A 376 24.48 22.09 -20.76
N ALA A 377 24.61 22.95 -19.76
CA ALA A 377 24.00 24.28 -19.73
C ALA A 377 24.61 25.24 -20.77
N GLN A 378 25.90 25.09 -21.10
CA GLN A 378 26.52 25.85 -22.20
C GLN A 378 25.85 25.52 -23.53
N PHE A 379 25.68 24.24 -23.86
CA PHE A 379 25.01 23.82 -25.09
C PHE A 379 23.61 24.43 -25.20
N TYR A 380 22.85 24.49 -24.11
CA TYR A 380 21.51 25.09 -24.13
C TYR A 380 21.51 26.62 -24.24
N SER A 381 22.51 27.31 -23.68
CA SER A 381 22.72 28.74 -23.93
C SER A 381 22.99 29.02 -25.42
N GLU A 382 23.90 28.25 -26.02
CA GLU A 382 24.20 28.33 -27.46
C GLU A 382 23.00 27.94 -28.33
N PHE A 383 22.20 26.95 -27.92
CA PHE A 383 20.97 26.54 -28.59
C PHE A 383 19.92 27.65 -28.63
N GLN A 384 19.67 28.34 -27.51
CA GLN A 384 18.73 29.46 -27.49
C GLN A 384 19.24 30.63 -28.34
N TYR A 385 20.53 30.96 -28.30
CA TYR A 385 21.14 31.95 -29.18
C TYR A 385 20.99 31.58 -30.68
N ASN A 386 21.30 30.34 -31.05
CA ASN A 386 21.23 29.89 -32.44
C ASN A 386 19.79 29.94 -32.99
N LYS A 387 18.79 29.55 -32.18
CA LYS A 387 17.37 29.70 -32.54
C LYS A 387 16.98 31.17 -32.71
N ALA A 388 17.42 32.06 -31.82
CA ALA A 388 17.03 33.47 -31.84
C ALA A 388 17.69 34.28 -32.99
N TYR A 389 18.97 34.06 -33.30
CA TYR A 389 19.75 34.94 -34.21
C TYR A 389 20.28 34.27 -35.48
N VAL A 390 20.47 32.95 -35.50
CA VAL A 390 21.22 32.29 -36.59
C VAL A 390 20.29 31.64 -37.62
N VAL A 391 19.31 30.84 -37.20
CA VAL A 391 18.40 30.12 -38.12
C VAL A 391 17.29 31.04 -38.66
N ASP A 392 16.83 30.78 -39.89
CA ASP A 392 15.77 31.58 -40.54
C ASP A 392 14.34 31.12 -40.18
N GLU A 393 14.17 29.87 -39.73
CA GLU A 393 12.91 29.32 -39.19
C GLU A 393 13.22 28.49 -37.94
N VAL A 394 12.27 28.42 -37.00
CA VAL A 394 12.35 27.60 -35.78
C VAL A 394 11.22 26.57 -35.70
N ASP A 395 11.57 25.37 -35.25
CA ASP A 395 10.69 24.21 -35.10
C ASP A 395 9.82 24.27 -33.83
N ALA A 396 10.39 24.81 -32.74
CA ALA A 396 9.71 24.99 -31.46
C ALA A 396 9.92 26.41 -30.91
N TRP A 397 8.81 27.15 -30.73
CA TRP A 397 8.79 28.48 -30.11
C TRP A 397 8.82 28.38 -28.57
N THR A 398 9.89 27.78 -28.05
CA THR A 398 10.15 27.62 -26.61
C THR A 398 11.40 28.40 -26.17
N SER A 399 11.35 28.92 -24.95
CA SER A 399 12.44 29.66 -24.30
C SER A 399 12.38 29.55 -22.77
N TRP A 400 13.51 29.77 -22.12
CA TRP A 400 13.63 29.77 -20.65
C TRP A 400 14.80 30.61 -20.17
N HIS A 401 14.72 31.08 -18.93
CA HIS A 401 15.61 32.11 -18.40
C HIS A 401 16.99 31.55 -18.07
N TYR A 402 17.03 30.38 -17.41
CA TYR A 402 18.24 29.75 -16.89
C TYR A 402 18.35 28.30 -17.31
N THR A 403 19.56 27.85 -17.65
CA THR A 403 19.90 26.42 -17.67
C THR A 403 20.96 26.11 -16.64
N VAL A 404 20.84 24.97 -15.96
CA VAL A 404 21.74 24.52 -14.90
C VAL A 404 22.20 23.09 -15.15
N ASP A 405 23.49 22.84 -15.07
CA ASP A 405 24.08 21.50 -15.05
C ASP A 405 24.86 21.26 -13.75
N ASP A 406 25.69 20.23 -13.72
CA ASP A 406 26.45 19.78 -12.56
C ASP A 406 27.67 20.64 -12.21
N HIS A 407 27.97 21.70 -12.97
CA HIS A 407 29.09 22.60 -12.70
C HIS A 407 28.86 24.07 -13.10
N SER A 408 27.87 24.35 -13.96
CA SER A 408 27.63 25.64 -14.62
C SER A 408 26.18 26.09 -14.52
N ILE A 409 25.97 27.41 -14.47
CA ILE A 409 24.66 28.07 -14.64
C ILE A 409 24.79 29.12 -15.74
N TYR A 410 23.86 29.09 -16.70
CA TYR A 410 23.77 30.06 -17.80
C TYR A 410 22.42 30.78 -17.80
N GLN A 411 22.45 32.12 -17.82
CA GLN A 411 21.26 32.97 -18.00
C GLN A 411 21.14 33.42 -19.46
N SER A 412 20.00 33.20 -20.10
CA SER A 412 19.71 33.58 -21.49
C SER A 412 18.75 34.76 -21.64
N TYR A 413 17.90 35.03 -20.65
CA TYR A 413 16.97 36.17 -20.65
C TYR A 413 16.92 36.84 -19.28
N GLN A 414 16.56 38.13 -19.23
CA GLN A 414 16.36 38.84 -17.97
C GLN A 414 15.11 38.33 -17.24
N ASP A 415 15.11 38.38 -15.92
CA ASP A 415 14.08 37.85 -15.03
C ASP A 415 12.65 38.38 -15.30
N GLN A 416 12.56 39.60 -15.85
CA GLN A 416 11.33 40.30 -16.20
C GLN A 416 10.85 40.03 -17.64
N THR A 417 11.62 39.29 -18.43
CA THR A 417 11.21 38.83 -19.76
C THR A 417 10.20 37.69 -19.63
N GLU A 418 9.17 37.69 -20.48
CA GLU A 418 8.25 36.56 -20.58
C GLU A 418 8.86 35.46 -21.48
N CYS A 419 9.22 34.31 -20.91
CA CYS A 419 9.71 33.14 -21.64
C CYS A 419 8.64 32.04 -21.74
N TRP A 420 8.65 31.27 -22.82
CA TRP A 420 7.60 30.28 -23.12
C TRP A 420 8.04 28.86 -22.77
N HIS A 421 7.65 28.38 -21.58
CA HIS A 421 8.11 27.11 -21.00
C HIS A 421 7.05 26.25 -20.30
N ALA A 422 5.88 26.78 -19.91
CA ALA A 422 4.94 26.20 -18.94
C ALA A 422 3.47 26.66 -19.08
N GLY A 423 3.12 27.52 -20.05
CA GLY A 423 1.76 28.04 -20.22
C GLY A 423 1.43 29.12 -19.20
N ASN A 424 0.43 28.92 -18.33
CA ASN A 424 0.08 29.93 -17.32
C ASN A 424 1.22 30.25 -16.33
N GLY A 425 2.24 29.39 -16.23
CA GLY A 425 3.46 29.64 -15.45
C GLY A 425 4.47 30.58 -16.11
N ASP A 426 4.26 30.96 -17.38
CA ASP A 426 5.19 31.75 -18.19
C ASP A 426 5.07 33.24 -17.86
N ILE A 427 3.82 33.73 -17.85
CA ILE A 427 3.46 35.13 -17.62
C ILE A 427 4.05 35.66 -16.30
N TYR A 428 4.01 34.84 -15.24
CA TYR A 428 4.40 35.24 -13.88
C TYR A 428 5.58 34.43 -13.29
N GLY A 429 6.30 33.64 -14.09
CA GLY A 429 7.36 32.75 -13.61
C GLY A 429 8.71 32.83 -14.31
N ILE A 430 9.78 32.55 -13.57
CA ILE A 430 11.12 32.26 -14.09
C ILE A 430 11.25 30.75 -14.33
N GLY A 431 11.32 30.33 -15.60
CA GLY A 431 11.65 28.95 -15.96
C GLY A 431 13.14 28.64 -15.85
N VAL A 432 13.45 27.57 -15.12
CA VAL A 432 14.80 27.02 -14.92
C VAL A 432 14.84 25.58 -15.44
N GLU A 433 15.65 25.35 -16.48
CA GLU A 433 15.88 24.03 -17.08
C GLU A 433 17.09 23.33 -16.43
N MET A 434 16.88 22.13 -15.88
CA MET A 434 17.94 21.32 -15.30
C MET A 434 18.42 20.25 -16.30
N CYS A 435 19.73 20.24 -16.58
CA CYS A 435 20.35 19.28 -17.47
C CYS A 435 20.40 17.86 -16.87
N ILE A 436 20.12 16.86 -17.71
CA ILE A 436 20.09 15.42 -17.36
C ILE A 436 20.92 14.55 -18.32
N ASN A 437 21.90 15.16 -18.98
CA ASN A 437 22.85 14.54 -19.90
C ASN A 437 23.66 13.42 -19.23
N SER A 438 23.86 12.29 -19.93
CA SER A 438 24.42 11.06 -19.34
C SER A 438 25.90 11.11 -18.94
N ASP A 439 26.58 12.20 -19.30
CA ASP A 439 27.98 12.50 -18.98
C ASP A 439 28.14 13.52 -17.83
N GLY A 440 27.03 14.06 -17.28
CA GLY A 440 27.03 14.90 -16.08
C GLY A 440 26.41 14.18 -14.86
N ASN A 441 26.75 14.63 -13.65
CA ASN A 441 26.19 14.09 -12.41
C ASN A 441 24.85 14.77 -12.04
N TYR A 442 23.75 14.01 -12.16
CA TYR A 442 22.40 14.48 -11.85
C TYR A 442 22.23 15.05 -10.42
N ASN A 443 22.86 14.44 -9.39
CA ASN A 443 22.72 14.93 -8.02
C ASN A 443 23.49 16.25 -7.80
N ALA A 444 24.60 16.47 -8.51
CA ALA A 444 25.26 17.77 -8.55
C ALA A 444 24.42 18.81 -9.32
N SER A 445 23.78 18.46 -10.44
CA SER A 445 22.80 19.36 -11.11
C SER A 445 21.69 19.80 -10.16
N VAL A 446 21.17 18.87 -9.33
CA VAL A 446 20.15 19.16 -8.31
C VAL A 446 20.67 20.11 -7.23
N ILE A 447 21.92 19.98 -6.79
CA ILE A 447 22.54 20.92 -5.82
C ILE A 447 22.73 22.31 -6.44
N ASN A 448 23.28 22.38 -7.65
CA ASN A 448 23.54 23.65 -8.36
C ASN A 448 22.24 24.42 -8.64
N ASN A 449 21.20 23.69 -9.08
CA ASN A 449 19.87 24.22 -9.33
C ASN A 449 19.22 24.72 -8.01
N ALA A 450 19.38 23.99 -6.91
CA ALA A 450 18.88 24.42 -5.61
C ALA A 450 19.50 25.75 -5.16
N ARG A 451 20.82 25.91 -5.36
CA ARG A 451 21.56 27.14 -5.07
C ARG A 451 21.09 28.33 -5.92
N LEU A 452 20.86 28.13 -7.22
CA LEU A 452 20.28 29.16 -8.09
C LEU A 452 18.87 29.57 -7.64
N ILE A 453 18.00 28.59 -7.37
CA ILE A 453 16.61 28.86 -6.99
C ILE A 453 16.54 29.60 -5.66
N ALA A 454 17.41 29.28 -4.69
CA ALA A 454 17.54 30.06 -3.46
C ALA A 454 17.86 31.54 -3.75
N SER A 455 18.87 31.83 -4.59
CA SER A 455 19.23 33.19 -4.96
C SER A 455 18.09 33.93 -5.69
N LEU A 456 17.33 33.24 -6.54
CA LEU A 456 16.17 33.79 -7.23
C LEU A 456 15.00 34.07 -6.27
N LEU A 457 14.75 33.19 -5.29
CA LEU A 457 13.75 33.43 -4.25
C LEU A 457 14.10 34.68 -3.43
N ILE A 458 15.38 34.84 -3.05
CA ILE A 458 15.88 36.00 -2.30
C ILE A 458 15.76 37.29 -3.13
N LYS A 459 16.30 37.28 -4.37
CA LYS A 459 16.33 38.42 -5.30
C LYS A 459 14.94 39.03 -5.55
N HIS A 460 13.90 38.20 -5.57
CA HIS A 460 12.53 38.60 -5.90
C HIS A 460 11.56 38.59 -4.71
N ASN A 461 12.06 38.48 -3.47
CA ASN A 461 11.24 38.44 -2.25
C ASN A 461 10.15 37.34 -2.28
N LEU A 462 10.50 36.16 -2.81
CA LEU A 462 9.62 35.02 -2.97
C LEU A 462 9.88 33.95 -1.89
N GLY A 463 8.81 33.25 -1.50
CA GLY A 463 8.86 32.11 -0.58
C GLY A 463 8.62 30.76 -1.26
N MET A 464 8.71 29.64 -0.52
CA MET A 464 8.60 28.28 -1.07
C MET A 464 7.27 27.97 -1.77
N LYS A 465 6.19 28.70 -1.49
CA LYS A 465 4.92 28.56 -2.25
C LYS A 465 5.02 29.07 -3.70
N SER A 466 6.03 29.87 -4.01
CA SER A 466 6.39 30.35 -5.35
C SER A 466 7.13 29.29 -6.17
N LEU A 467 7.75 28.30 -5.51
CA LEU A 467 8.41 27.20 -6.19
C LEU A 467 7.36 26.27 -6.80
N LYS A 468 7.33 26.22 -8.13
CA LYS A 468 6.46 25.35 -8.92
C LYS A 468 7.31 24.44 -9.81
N LYS A 469 6.70 23.40 -10.33
CA LYS A 469 7.21 22.56 -11.42
C LYS A 469 6.28 22.70 -12.62
N HIS A 470 6.78 22.44 -13.83
CA HIS A 470 5.95 22.46 -15.05
C HIS A 470 4.67 21.62 -14.87
N ASN A 471 4.76 20.46 -14.19
CA ASN A 471 3.64 19.59 -13.86
C ASN A 471 2.45 20.30 -13.20
N ASP A 472 2.70 21.32 -12.36
CA ASP A 472 1.65 22.07 -11.64
C ASP A 472 0.76 22.92 -12.58
N TYR A 473 1.18 23.16 -13.83
CA TYR A 473 0.47 24.00 -14.81
C TYR A 473 -0.19 23.21 -15.95
N SER A 474 0.43 22.12 -16.42
CA SER A 474 -0.01 21.42 -17.64
C SER A 474 -0.22 19.91 -17.47
N ASN A 475 0.00 19.35 -16.27
CA ASN A 475 0.10 17.91 -15.99
C ASN A 475 1.23 17.17 -16.76
N LYS A 476 2.06 17.84 -17.57
CA LYS A 476 3.29 17.24 -18.14
C LYS A 476 4.13 16.65 -16.99
N PRO A 477 4.66 15.42 -17.08
CA PRO A 477 5.50 14.84 -16.03
C PRO A 477 6.91 15.46 -16.04
N CYS A 478 7.03 16.72 -15.62
CA CYS A 478 8.26 17.50 -15.69
C CYS A 478 8.40 18.36 -14.41
N PRO A 479 9.54 18.34 -13.71
CA PRO A 479 10.79 17.61 -14.00
C PRO A 479 10.62 16.08 -13.86
N GLU A 480 11.01 15.31 -14.88
CA GLU A 480 10.58 13.90 -15.00
C GLU A 480 11.35 12.98 -14.04
N THR A 481 12.68 13.03 -14.07
CA THR A 481 13.57 12.21 -13.24
C THR A 481 13.33 12.51 -11.76
N MET A 482 13.19 13.79 -11.41
CA MET A 482 12.94 14.24 -10.04
C MET A 482 11.59 13.74 -9.50
N LEU A 483 10.54 13.68 -10.34
CA LEU A 483 9.23 13.15 -9.95
C LEU A 483 9.24 11.62 -9.86
N GLN A 484 9.78 10.92 -10.85
CA GLN A 484 9.84 9.45 -10.87
C GLN A 484 10.63 8.88 -9.68
N ASN A 485 11.72 9.54 -9.29
CA ASN A 485 12.55 9.14 -8.15
C ASN A 485 12.12 9.75 -6.81
N ARG A 486 10.95 10.42 -6.75
CA ARG A 486 10.40 11.08 -5.55
C ARG A 486 11.34 12.12 -4.89
N LEU A 487 12.24 12.72 -5.67
CA LEU A 487 13.30 13.61 -5.20
C LEU A 487 12.84 15.06 -4.95
N TRP A 488 11.63 15.43 -5.37
CA TRP A 488 11.10 16.81 -5.23
C TRP A 488 11.25 17.36 -3.80
N PHE A 489 10.97 16.55 -2.77
CA PHE A 489 11.10 17.02 -1.39
C PHE A 489 12.57 17.16 -0.94
N LYS A 490 13.48 16.28 -1.38
CA LYS A 490 14.93 16.44 -1.18
C LYS A 490 15.44 17.73 -1.84
N PHE A 491 14.92 18.06 -3.01
CA PHE A 491 15.24 19.31 -3.70
C PHE A 491 14.71 20.55 -2.94
N GLN A 492 13.49 20.48 -2.39
CA GLN A 492 12.99 21.52 -1.49
C GLN A 492 13.88 21.69 -0.25
N LYS A 493 14.46 20.62 0.33
CA LYS A 493 15.47 20.72 1.39
C LYS A 493 16.65 21.60 0.98
N LEU A 494 17.25 21.27 -0.16
CA LEU A 494 18.47 21.91 -0.65
C LEU A 494 18.23 23.38 -0.96
N ILE A 495 17.07 23.72 -1.54
CA ILE A 495 16.65 25.11 -1.76
C ILE A 495 16.50 25.84 -0.43
N SER A 496 15.86 25.21 0.57
CA SER A 496 15.69 25.84 1.88
C SER A 496 17.02 26.02 2.63
N HIS A 497 17.94 25.05 2.56
CA HIS A 497 19.29 25.18 3.12
C HIS A 497 20.10 26.26 2.39
N GLU A 498 20.10 26.30 1.06
CA GLU A 498 20.77 27.35 0.27
C GLU A 498 20.17 28.74 0.54
N TYR A 499 18.86 28.86 0.76
CA TYR A 499 18.21 30.11 1.14
C TYR A 499 18.62 30.55 2.56
N VAL A 500 18.57 29.65 3.54
CA VAL A 500 19.01 29.95 4.91
C VAL A 500 20.49 30.34 4.90
N SER A 501 21.34 29.63 4.16
CA SER A 501 22.74 30.00 3.92
C SER A 501 22.84 31.44 3.40
N GLN A 502 22.28 31.74 2.23
CA GLN A 502 22.43 33.03 1.55
C GLN A 502 21.76 34.22 2.26
N VAL A 503 20.82 34.00 3.20
CA VAL A 503 20.14 35.05 3.99
C VAL A 503 20.68 35.20 5.42
N LEU A 504 21.10 34.11 6.05
CA LEU A 504 21.50 34.09 7.47
C LEU A 504 23.02 34.04 7.64
N LEU A 505 23.70 33.17 6.89
CA LEU A 505 25.14 32.94 7.02
C LEU A 505 25.97 34.00 6.30
N SER A 506 25.44 34.62 5.25
CA SER A 506 26.05 35.76 4.53
C SER A 506 26.26 37.02 5.38
N GLN A 507 25.82 37.00 6.64
CA GLN A 507 26.00 38.06 7.63
C GLN A 507 27.25 37.88 8.51
N PHE A 508 27.98 36.76 8.37
CA PHE A 508 29.03 36.33 9.29
C PHE A 508 30.31 35.89 8.55
N ASP A 509 31.47 36.12 9.16
CA ASP A 509 32.74 35.54 8.68
C ASP A 509 32.77 34.04 9.03
N ILE A 510 32.65 33.18 8.01
CA ILE A 510 32.66 31.71 8.14
C ILE A 510 33.88 31.13 7.43
N THR A 511 34.57 30.20 8.10
CA THR A 511 35.67 29.42 7.49
C THR A 511 35.61 27.95 7.86
N TYR A 512 35.99 27.09 6.92
CA TYR A 512 36.01 25.63 7.08
C TYR A 512 37.45 25.10 7.15
N THR A 513 37.74 24.22 8.12
CA THR A 513 39.03 23.54 8.26
C THR A 513 38.83 22.04 8.34
N PHE A 514 39.37 21.31 7.36
CA PHE A 514 39.29 19.85 7.27
C PHE A 514 40.43 19.30 6.40
N GLU A 515 40.78 18.03 6.61
CA GLU A 515 41.55 17.23 5.68
C GLU A 515 40.61 16.16 5.09
N LEU A 516 40.53 16.05 3.76
CA LEU A 516 39.66 15.06 3.12
C LEU A 516 40.21 13.64 3.31
N ILE A 517 39.34 12.71 3.72
CA ILE A 517 39.67 11.28 3.76
C ILE A 517 39.84 10.70 2.34
N GLU A 518 40.60 9.61 2.22
CA GLU A 518 40.80 8.91 0.95
C GLU A 518 39.46 8.46 0.35
N GLY A 519 39.22 8.82 -0.92
CA GLY A 519 37.95 8.59 -1.63
C GLY A 519 36.99 9.79 -1.66
N LEU A 520 37.31 10.90 -0.99
CA LEU A 520 36.60 12.18 -1.15
C LEU A 520 37.37 13.17 -2.02
N THR A 521 36.64 13.92 -2.87
CA THR A 521 37.18 15.01 -3.70
C THR A 521 36.27 16.23 -3.69
N ALA A 522 36.85 17.41 -3.94
CA ALA A 522 36.06 18.63 -4.15
C ALA A 522 35.43 18.62 -5.55
N TRP A 523 34.15 18.96 -5.64
CA TRP A 523 33.41 19.04 -6.89
C TRP A 523 33.59 20.44 -7.54
N PRO A 524 33.42 20.61 -8.87
CA PRO A 524 33.56 21.94 -9.51
C PRO A 524 32.58 23.02 -9.03
N ILE A 525 31.47 22.65 -8.39
CA ILE A 525 30.61 23.60 -7.68
C ILE A 525 31.30 23.95 -6.35
N ASN A 526 31.60 25.23 -6.12
CA ASN A 526 32.17 25.73 -4.86
C ASN A 526 31.48 25.11 -3.64
N GLN A 527 32.27 24.67 -2.66
CA GLN A 527 31.79 24.12 -1.39
C GLN A 527 30.88 22.88 -1.50
N VAL A 528 30.98 22.12 -2.59
CA VAL A 528 30.40 20.78 -2.73
C VAL A 528 31.52 19.74 -2.71
N ILE A 529 31.37 18.72 -1.87
CA ILE A 529 32.35 17.61 -1.74
C ILE A 529 31.65 16.31 -2.14
N TYR A 530 32.38 15.49 -2.91
CA TYR A 530 31.90 14.29 -3.58
C TYR A 530 32.57 13.03 -3.02
N ASN A 531 31.79 11.98 -2.82
CA ASN A 531 32.28 10.63 -2.53
C ASN A 531 32.62 9.97 -3.86
N GLU A 532 33.89 9.99 -4.26
CA GLU A 532 34.36 9.40 -5.51
C GLU A 532 34.48 7.88 -5.41
N GLY A 533 34.86 7.37 -4.23
CA GLY A 533 34.99 5.93 -3.99
C GLY A 533 35.51 5.58 -2.61
N VAL A 534 34.90 6.09 -1.54
CA VAL A 534 35.16 5.61 -0.17
C VAL A 534 34.77 4.12 -0.08
N THR A 535 35.72 3.26 0.28
CA THR A 535 35.58 1.79 0.18
C THR A 535 35.08 1.08 1.44
N ALA A 536 34.96 1.80 2.55
CA ALA A 536 34.43 1.32 3.82
C ALA A 536 33.86 2.50 4.62
N ASP A 537 32.80 2.25 5.40
CA ASP A 537 32.12 3.31 6.17
C ASP A 537 33.11 4.07 7.07
N SER A 538 33.19 5.38 6.85
CA SER A 538 34.26 6.25 7.36
C SER A 538 33.68 7.52 7.99
N VAL A 539 34.53 8.33 8.64
CA VAL A 539 34.10 9.60 9.25
C VAL A 539 34.97 10.76 8.76
N GLN A 540 34.34 11.68 8.05
CA GLN A 540 34.93 12.97 7.71
C GLN A 540 34.77 13.92 8.91
N ASN A 541 35.88 14.46 9.42
CA ASN A 541 35.87 15.44 10.51
C ASN A 541 36.01 16.84 9.90
N ILE A 542 35.18 17.79 10.32
CA ILE A 542 35.17 19.17 9.79
C ILE A 542 35.05 20.13 10.97
N SER A 543 35.97 21.09 11.06
CA SER A 543 35.85 22.25 11.94
C SER A 543 35.31 23.45 11.16
N VAL A 544 34.42 24.23 11.78
CA VAL A 544 33.80 25.43 11.21
C VAL A 544 34.00 26.56 12.20
N ASN A 545 34.65 27.63 11.79
CA ASN A 545 34.71 28.86 12.57
C ASN A 545 33.66 29.84 12.06
N ILE A 546 32.83 30.40 12.95
CA ILE A 546 31.85 31.44 12.67
C ILE A 546 31.98 32.54 13.74
N GLU A 547 32.28 33.77 13.34
CA GLU A 547 32.53 34.90 14.26
C GLU A 547 33.57 34.58 15.38
N GLY A 548 34.59 33.79 15.06
CA GLY A 548 35.61 33.34 16.02
C GLY A 548 35.21 32.13 16.86
N ILE A 549 33.96 31.68 16.83
CA ILE A 549 33.46 30.51 17.55
C ILE A 549 33.68 29.25 16.71
N GLU A 550 34.35 28.24 17.29
CA GLU A 550 34.63 26.96 16.61
C GLU A 550 33.57 25.90 16.91
N LEU A 551 32.97 25.34 15.86
CA LEU A 551 32.07 24.19 15.88
C LEU A 551 32.76 22.99 15.24
N ALA A 552 32.68 21.81 15.85
CA ALA A 552 33.35 20.60 15.38
C ALA A 552 32.34 19.51 15.00
N PHE A 553 32.27 19.18 13.72
CA PHE A 553 31.32 18.22 13.14
C PHE A 553 31.98 16.94 12.64
N LYS A 554 31.15 15.90 12.50
CA LYS A 554 31.52 14.58 12.01
C LYS A 554 30.43 14.08 11.07
N ILE A 555 30.77 13.88 9.81
CA ILE A 555 29.88 13.29 8.81
C ILE A 555 30.28 11.82 8.66
N VAL A 556 29.32 10.90 8.82
CA VAL A 556 29.53 9.50 8.43
C VAL A 556 29.45 9.43 6.90
N VAL A 557 30.48 8.88 6.27
CA VAL A 557 30.56 8.67 4.82
C VAL A 557 30.34 7.20 4.55
N GLN A 558 29.27 6.88 3.83
CA GLN A 558 28.91 5.50 3.50
C GLN A 558 29.80 4.96 2.37
N ALA A 559 30.13 3.66 2.43
CA ALA A 559 30.88 2.99 1.37
C ALA A 559 30.12 3.00 0.04
N LYS A 560 30.85 3.04 -1.08
CA LYS A 560 30.32 3.13 -2.45
C LYS A 560 30.40 1.82 -3.25
#